data_AF-A0A955H4P6-F1
#
_entry.id   AF-A0A955H4P6-F1
#
_cell.length_a   1.000
_cell.length_b   1.000
_cell.length_c   1.000
_cell.angle_alpha   90.00
_cell.angle_beta   90.00
_cell.angle_gamma   90.00
#
_symmetry.space_group_name_H-M   'P 1'
#
loop_
_entity.id
_entity.type
_entity.pdbx_description
1 polymer ?
#
loop_
_entity_poly.entity_id
_entity_poly.type
_entity_poly.pdbx_seq_one_letter_code
_entity_poly.pdbx_strand_id
1 'polypeptide(L)'
;MNKDRKKIIDHISRLEGQLASVKNELKLDVPDCEKASKTLQSAARSFAGLREHFVETFLLTHFIDTKKKKNEKLFTQLIALIKS
;
A
#
# COMPACT_ATOMS: atom_id res chain seq x y z
N MET A 1 15.18 13.77 -2.14
CA MET A 1 14.45 12.55 -1.73
C MET A 1 14.48 11.54 -2.88
N ASN A 2 14.74 10.25 -2.66
CA ASN A 2 14.73 9.24 -3.73
C ASN A 2 13.37 9.26 -4.44
N LYS A 3 13.36 9.24 -5.79
CA LYS A 3 12.14 9.32 -6.62
C LYS A 3 11.14 8.21 -6.24
N ASP A 4 11.62 7.01 -5.93
CA ASP A 4 10.75 5.88 -5.57
C ASP A 4 10.13 6.05 -4.19
N ARG A 5 10.91 6.57 -3.23
CA ARG A 5 10.39 6.93 -1.89
C ARG A 5 9.28 7.97 -1.99
N LYS A 6 9.44 8.96 -2.87
CA LYS A 6 8.41 9.98 -3.12
C LYS A 6 7.13 9.35 -3.69
N LYS A 7 7.25 8.49 -4.71
CA LYS A 7 6.09 7.80 -5.29
C LYS A 7 5.31 6.98 -4.26
N ILE A 8 6.02 6.25 -3.39
CA ILE A 8 5.40 5.49 -2.29
C ILE A 8 4.64 6.43 -1.34
N ILE A 9 5.26 7.53 -0.92
CA ILE A 9 4.62 8.53 -0.04
C ILE A 9 3.38 9.13 -0.71
N ASP A 10 3.49 9.54 -1.99
CA ASP A 10 2.38 10.12 -2.74
C ASP A 10 1.21 9.12 -2.87
N HIS A 11 1.49 7.83 -3.07
CA HIS A 11 0.49 6.75 -3.06
C HIS A 11 -0.19 6.59 -1.70
N ILE A 12 0.57 6.64 -0.60
CA ILE A 12 0.03 6.56 0.77
C ILE A 12 -0.89 7.75 1.04
N SER A 13 -0.46 8.97 0.74
CA SER A 13 -1.28 10.18 0.92
C SER A 13 -2.61 10.11 0.16
N ARG A 14 -2.59 9.54 -1.06
CA ARG A 14 -3.83 9.31 -1.83
C ARG A 14 -4.75 8.30 -1.13
N LEU A 15 -4.19 7.20 -0.62
CA LEU A 15 -4.96 6.18 0.09
C LEU A 15 -5.58 6.73 1.38
N GLU A 16 -4.84 7.53 2.14
CA GLU A 16 -5.34 8.23 3.32
C GLU A 16 -6.52 9.14 2.97
N GLY A 17 -6.45 9.88 1.86
CA GLY A 17 -7.56 10.70 1.36
C GLY A 17 -8.80 9.88 1.01
N GLN A 18 -8.63 8.72 0.37
CA GLN A 18 -9.73 7.81 0.05
C GLN A 18 -10.40 7.26 1.33
N LEU A 19 -9.60 6.81 2.31
CA LEU A 19 -10.12 6.30 3.58
C LEU A 19 -10.78 7.40 4.42
N ALA A 20 -10.22 8.61 4.42
CA ALA A 20 -10.82 9.77 5.06
C ALA A 20 -12.18 10.12 4.44
N SER A 21 -12.29 10.05 3.10
CA SER A 21 -13.56 10.27 2.41
C SER A 21 -14.62 9.23 2.81
N VAL A 22 -14.26 7.94 2.87
CA VAL A 22 -15.16 6.87 3.34
C VAL A 22 -15.57 7.11 4.79
N LYS A 23 -14.61 7.42 5.68
CA LYS A 23 -14.87 7.71 7.08
C LYS A 23 -15.81 8.89 7.26
N ASN A 24 -15.69 9.93 6.44
CA ASN A 24 -16.56 11.10 6.50
C ASN A 24 -17.98 10.79 6.00
N GLU A 25 -18.13 9.98 4.96
CA GLU A 25 -19.43 9.50 4.49
C GLU A 25 -20.17 8.71 5.57
N LEU A 26 -19.47 7.80 6.26
CA LEU A 26 -20.04 6.97 7.33
C LEU A 26 -20.43 7.74 8.59
N LYS A 27 -20.06 9.02 8.71
CA LYS A 27 -20.47 9.90 9.83
C LYS A 27 -21.79 10.62 9.58
N LEU A 28 -22.32 10.58 8.37
CA LEU A 28 -23.61 11.20 8.05
C LEU A 28 -24.75 10.40 8.68
N ASP A 29 -25.85 11.08 9.02
CA ASP A 29 -27.06 10.43 9.56
C ASP A 29 -27.63 9.39 8.58
N VAL A 30 -27.50 9.66 7.27
CA VAL A 30 -27.85 8.72 6.19
C VAL A 30 -26.68 8.65 5.19
N PRO A 31 -25.77 7.66 5.32
CA PRO A 31 -24.62 7.52 4.43
C PRO A 31 -25.02 7.07 3.01
N ASP A 32 -24.34 7.62 1.99
CA ASP A 32 -24.37 7.09 0.63
C ASP A 32 -23.47 5.83 0.54
N CYS A 33 -24.09 4.67 0.72
CA CYS A 33 -23.40 3.38 0.66
C CYS A 33 -22.82 3.08 -0.74
N GLU A 34 -23.43 3.58 -1.81
CA GLU A 34 -22.93 3.37 -3.17
C GLU A 34 -21.62 4.14 -3.36
N LYS A 35 -21.59 5.41 -2.96
CA LYS A 35 -20.39 6.24 -3.00
C LYS A 35 -19.28 5.70 -2.09
N ALA A 36 -19.63 5.29 -0.86
CA ALA A 36 -18.67 4.71 0.07
C ALA A 36 -18.06 3.42 -0.49
N SER A 37 -18.89 2.53 -1.07
CA SER A 37 -18.42 1.28 -1.66
C SER A 37 -17.50 1.49 -2.88
N LYS A 38 -17.84 2.42 -3.79
CA LYS A 38 -16.99 2.81 -4.92
C LYS A 38 -15.63 3.33 -4.45
N THR A 39 -15.64 4.15 -3.41
CA THR A 39 -14.41 4.73 -2.85
C THR A 39 -13.56 3.67 -2.14
N LEU A 40 -14.18 2.76 -1.38
CA LEU A 40 -13.51 1.61 -0.77
C LEU A 40 -12.90 0.69 -1.83
N GLN A 41 -13.60 0.41 -2.92
CA GLN A 41 -13.06 -0.39 -4.01
C GLN A 41 -11.84 0.28 -4.67
N SER A 42 -11.89 1.60 -4.85
CA SER A 42 -10.76 2.40 -5.34
C SER A 42 -9.57 2.36 -4.38
N ALA A 43 -9.83 2.47 -3.07
CA ALA A 43 -8.81 2.35 -2.03
C ALA A 43 -8.15 0.96 -2.03
N ALA A 44 -8.93 -0.11 -2.15
CA ALA A 44 -8.42 -1.48 -2.21
C ALA A 44 -7.45 -1.68 -3.39
N ARG A 45 -7.80 -1.15 -4.58
CA ARG A 45 -6.91 -1.19 -5.76
C ARG A 45 -5.65 -0.37 -5.55
N SER A 46 -5.76 0.84 -4.98
CA SER A 46 -4.60 1.67 -4.64
C SER A 46 -3.67 0.99 -3.64
N PHE A 47 -4.21 0.31 -2.63
CA PHE A 47 -3.43 -0.45 -1.66
C PHE A 47 -2.71 -1.64 -2.32
N ALA A 48 -3.37 -2.36 -3.23
CA ALA A 48 -2.73 -3.44 -3.98
C ALA A 48 -1.51 -2.93 -4.78
N GLY A 49 -1.65 -1.80 -5.48
CA GLY A 49 -0.54 -1.19 -6.23
C GLY A 49 0.59 -0.66 -5.33
N LEU A 50 0.26 -0.07 -4.17
CA LEU A 50 1.26 0.32 -3.16
C LEU A 50 2.07 -0.90 -2.69
N ARG A 51 1.38 -2.00 -2.40
CA ARG A 51 2.00 -3.24 -1.93
C ARG A 51 2.96 -3.82 -2.97
N GLU A 52 2.54 -3.89 -4.23
CA GLU A 52 3.37 -4.37 -5.34
C GLU A 52 4.66 -3.55 -5.46
N HIS A 53 4.53 -2.22 -5.50
CA HIS A 53 5.69 -1.34 -5.63
C HIS A 53 6.63 -1.39 -4.40
N PHE A 54 6.08 -1.57 -3.21
CA PHE A 54 6.87 -1.79 -2.00
C PHE A 54 7.67 -3.10 -2.08
N VAL A 55 7.03 -4.20 -2.48
CA VAL A 55 7.69 -5.51 -2.65
C VAL A 55 8.82 -5.43 -3.67
N GLU A 56 8.59 -4.80 -4.81
CA GLU A 56 9.61 -4.56 -5.84
C GLU A 56 10.83 -3.81 -5.28
N THR A 57 10.57 -2.67 -4.63
CA THR A 57 11.62 -1.84 -4.01
C THR A 57 12.40 -2.61 -2.93
N PHE A 58 11.70 -3.44 -2.15
CA PHE A 58 12.28 -4.26 -1.10
C PHE A 58 13.23 -5.32 -1.67
N LEU A 59 12.80 -6.03 -2.71
CA LEU A 59 13.60 -7.04 -3.40
C LEU A 59 14.89 -6.44 -3.99
N LEU A 60 14.75 -5.31 -4.70
CA LEU A 60 15.88 -4.56 -5.26
C LEU A 60 16.88 -4.13 -4.19
N THR A 61 16.39 -3.68 -3.03
CA THR A 61 17.25 -3.14 -1.97
C THR A 61 17.96 -4.24 -1.18
N HIS A 62 17.30 -5.37 -0.90
CA HIS A 62 17.78 -6.35 0.08
C HIS A 62 18.24 -7.68 -0.50
N PHE A 63 17.78 -8.06 -1.69
CA PHE A 63 18.00 -9.42 -2.21
C PHE A 63 18.71 -9.50 -3.56
N ILE A 64 18.78 -8.40 -4.32
CA ILE A 64 19.52 -8.38 -5.60
C ILE A 64 21.02 -8.12 -5.40
N ASP A 65 21.42 -7.51 -4.28
CA ASP A 65 22.83 -7.32 -3.94
C ASP A 65 23.45 -8.63 -3.40
N THR A 66 24.26 -9.27 -4.24
CA THR A 66 24.92 -10.57 -3.95
C THR A 66 25.90 -10.52 -2.77
N LYS A 67 26.25 -9.33 -2.28
CA LYS A 67 27.10 -9.13 -1.09
C LYS A 67 26.33 -9.19 0.23
N LYS A 68 24.99 -9.15 0.21
CA LYS A 68 24.16 -9.18 1.44
C LYS A 68 23.86 -10.62 1.86
N LYS A 69 24.15 -10.95 3.12
CA LYS A 69 23.76 -12.24 3.71
C LYS A 69 22.24 -12.42 3.60
N LYS A 70 21.81 -13.60 3.12
CA LYS A 70 20.39 -13.97 3.10
C LYS A 70 19.82 -13.85 4.51
N ASN A 71 18.92 -12.90 4.70
CA ASN A 71 18.23 -12.71 5.96
C ASN A 71 16.86 -13.40 5.86
N GLU A 72 16.79 -14.64 6.37
CA GLU A 72 15.59 -15.47 6.32
C GLU A 72 14.38 -14.78 6.96
N LYS A 73 14.59 -14.04 8.06
CA LYS A 73 13.51 -13.30 8.73
C LYS A 73 12.90 -12.22 7.82
N LEU A 74 13.75 -11.44 7.13
CA LEU A 74 13.30 -10.44 6.15
C LEU A 74 12.57 -11.10 4.97
N PHE A 75 13.03 -12.29 4.54
CA PHE A 75 12.39 -13.03 3.46
C PHE A 75 11.01 -13.56 3.88
N THR A 76 10.89 -14.16 5.06
CA THR A 76 9.60 -14.62 5.60
C THR A 76 8.60 -13.47 5.73
N GLN A 77 9.04 -12.29 6.17
CA GLN A 77 8.19 -11.10 6.25
C GLN A 77 7.71 -10.65 4.86
N LEU A 78 8.59 -10.66 3.86
CA LEU A 78 8.21 -10.33 2.50
C LEU A 78 7.20 -11.33 1.92
N ILE A 79 7.41 -12.63 2.15
CA ILE A 79 6.50 -13.68 1.70
C ILE A 79 5.12 -13.52 2.35
N ALA A 80 5.05 -13.16 3.64
CA ALA A 80 3.78 -12.88 4.31
C ALA A 80 3.03 -11.70 3.66
N LEU A 81 3.75 -10.63 3.30
CA LEU A 81 3.18 -9.48 2.60
C LEU A 81 2.68 -9.83 1.19
N ILE A 82 3.34 -10.75 0.48
CA ILE A 82 2.92 -11.18 -0.86
C ILE A 82 1.65 -12.05 -0.79
N LYS A 83 1.53 -12.88 0.25
CA LYS A 83 0.42 -13.84 0.40
C LYS A 83 -0.88 -13.25 0.96
N SER A 84 -0.84 -12.06 1.55
CA SER A 84 -2.03 -11.35 2.07
C SER A 84 -2.97 -10.86 0.97
#